data_AF-A0A7C4RFG7-F1
#
_entry.id   AF-A0A7C4RFG7-F1
#
_cell.length_a   1.000
_cell.length_b   1.000
_cell.length_c   1.000
_cell.angle_alpha   90.00
_cell.angle_beta   90.00
_cell.angle_gamma   90.00
#
_symmetry.space_group_name_H-M   'P 1'
#
loop_
_entity.id
_entity.type
_entity.pdbx_description
1 polymer ?
#
loop_
_entity_poly.entity_id
_entity_poly.type
_entity_poly.pdbx_seq_one_letter_code
_entity_poly.pdbx_strand_id
1 'polypeptide(L)'
;MEVVIGKYSPHYGIVASNAPIFNKRYRSSFEIVALILEVACEGASRFTLANRLHTNYIQIQRYLDYLIKMRFIDVESNGKRILYKTSKKGVEFLSLYRTLVKMFPGAVEAKAPLSIVVKSE
;
A
#
# COMPACT_ATOMS: atom_id res chain seq x y z
N MET A 1 -16.42 31.01 23.75
CA MET A 1 -16.83 29.59 23.72
C MET A 1 -15.92 28.89 22.74
N GLU A 2 -15.03 28.05 23.25
CA GLU A 2 -14.03 27.34 22.45
C GLU A 2 -14.69 26.28 21.56
N VAL A 3 -14.32 26.27 20.28
CA VAL A 3 -14.69 25.22 19.34
C VAL A 3 -13.77 24.03 19.60
N VAL A 4 -14.27 23.05 20.35
CA VAL A 4 -13.58 21.77 20.56
C VAL A 4 -13.72 20.94 19.29
N ILE A 5 -12.70 21.00 18.43
CA ILE A 5 -12.54 20.11 17.28
C ILE A 5 -12.25 18.70 17.83
N GLY A 6 -13.27 17.84 17.75
CA GLY A 6 -13.20 16.45 18.19
C GLY A 6 -12.02 15.71 17.56
N LYS A 7 -11.24 15.04 18.41
CA LYS A 7 -10.12 14.19 18.00
C LYS A 7 -10.65 13.05 17.13
N TYR A 8 -10.43 13.13 15.82
CA TYR A 8 -10.76 12.04 14.90
C TYR A 8 -9.80 10.87 15.14
N SER A 9 -10.29 9.82 15.81
CA SER A 9 -9.56 8.58 16.06
C SER A 9 -10.33 7.44 15.40
N PRO A 10 -9.94 6.99 14.20
CA PRO A 10 -10.66 5.90 13.59
C PRO A 10 -9.97 4.58 13.96
N HIS A 11 -10.64 3.87 14.87
CA HIS A 11 -10.45 2.45 15.10
C HIS A 11 -10.79 1.70 13.81
N TYR A 12 -9.80 1.18 13.08
CA TYR A 12 -10.05 0.31 11.92
C TYR A 12 -9.73 -1.13 12.26
N GLY A 13 -10.82 -1.90 12.33
CA GLY A 13 -10.84 -3.33 12.49
C GLY A 13 -10.28 -4.08 11.28
N ILE A 14 -9.99 -5.34 11.57
CA ILE A 14 -9.30 -6.35 10.79
C ILE A 14 -9.98 -6.60 9.43
N VAL A 15 -9.27 -6.38 8.32
CA VAL A 15 -9.51 -7.06 7.04
C VAL A 15 -8.20 -7.24 6.28
N ALA A 16 -8.03 -8.45 5.73
CA ALA A 16 -6.90 -9.03 4.97
C ALA A 16 -5.89 -9.86 5.79
N SER A 17 -6.31 -11.08 6.12
CA SER A 17 -5.43 -12.22 6.40
C SER A 17 -4.54 -12.50 5.18
N ASN A 18 -3.22 -12.57 5.42
CA ASN A 18 -2.15 -13.08 4.55
C ASN A 18 -1.32 -12.10 3.68
N ALA A 19 -1.44 -10.78 3.86
CA ALA A 19 -0.42 -9.85 3.35
C ALA A 19 0.69 -9.68 4.39
N PRO A 20 1.98 -9.84 4.05
CA PRO A 20 3.06 -9.59 5.00
C PRO A 20 3.00 -8.15 5.50
N ILE A 21 2.75 -7.99 6.80
CA ILE A 21 2.67 -6.69 7.46
C ILE A 21 4.11 -6.23 7.76
N PHE A 22 4.71 -5.52 6.81
CA PHE A 22 6.06 -4.97 6.92
C PHE A 22 6.12 -3.71 7.81
N ASN A 23 7.26 -3.51 8.46
CA ASN A 23 7.54 -2.55 9.55
C ASN A 23 7.16 -1.08 9.25
N LYS A 24 6.62 -0.38 10.25
CA LYS A 24 6.02 0.97 10.18
C LYS A 24 7.03 2.13 10.10
N ARG A 25 8.33 1.89 10.30
CA ARG A 25 9.34 2.98 10.42
C ARG A 25 10.14 3.32 9.17
N TYR A 26 10.40 2.39 8.25
CA TYR A 26 11.13 2.68 7.00
C TYR A 26 10.66 1.72 5.91
N ARG A 27 9.75 2.16 5.05
CA ARG A 27 9.44 1.44 3.81
C ARG A 27 10.43 1.87 2.73
N SER A 28 11.04 0.91 2.05
CA SER A 28 11.88 1.24 0.89
C SER A 28 11.03 1.86 -0.23
N SER A 29 11.66 2.65 -1.11
CA SER A 29 10.95 3.23 -2.26
C SER A 29 10.32 2.14 -3.14
N PHE A 30 10.98 0.99 -3.27
CA PHE A 30 10.47 -0.17 -4.00
C PHE A 30 9.26 -0.80 -3.31
N GLU A 31 9.25 -0.90 -1.98
CA GLU A 31 8.09 -1.37 -1.22
C GLU A 31 6.88 -0.45 -1.39
N ILE A 32 7.08 0.87 -1.33
CA ILE A 32 5.99 1.83 -1.51
C ILE A 32 5.39 1.68 -2.92
N VAL A 33 6.25 1.54 -3.93
CA VAL A 33 5.81 1.31 -5.32
C VAL A 33 5.05 -0.01 -5.43
N ALA A 34 5.59 -1.11 -4.90
CA ALA A 34 4.92 -2.41 -4.92
C ALA A 34 3.55 -2.35 -4.24
N LEU A 35 3.45 -1.72 -3.07
CA LEU A 35 2.21 -1.59 -2.32
C LEU A 35 1.16 -0.77 -3.08
N ILE A 36 1.55 0.35 -3.70
CA ILE A 36 0.64 1.16 -4.53
C ILE A 36 0.13 0.34 -5.73
N LEU A 37 1.02 -0.37 -6.43
CA LEU A 37 0.66 -1.17 -7.59
C LEU A 37 -0.21 -2.38 -7.22
N GLU A 38 0.00 -3.01 -6.06
CA GLU A 38 -0.86 -4.10 -5.59
C GLU A 38 -2.28 -3.59 -5.28
N VAL A 39 -2.42 -2.46 -4.59
CA VAL A 39 -3.74 -1.88 -4.31
C VAL A 39 -4.44 -1.41 -5.58
N ALA A 40 -3.69 -0.94 -6.59
CA ALA A 40 -4.24 -0.47 -7.85
C ALA A 40 -4.53 -1.60 -8.87
N CYS A 41 -4.21 -2.88 -8.61
CA CYS A 41 -4.44 -3.96 -9.57
C CYS A 41 -5.90 -4.09 -10.04
N GLU A 42 -6.85 -3.92 -9.12
CA GLU A 42 -8.30 -3.99 -9.43
C GLU A 42 -8.89 -2.63 -9.82
N GLY A 43 -8.06 -1.59 -9.90
CA GLY A 43 -8.50 -0.20 -10.00
C GLY A 43 -8.84 0.36 -8.62
N ALA A 44 -8.19 1.46 -8.25
CA ALA A 44 -8.39 2.12 -6.96
C ALA A 44 -8.64 3.61 -7.13
N SER A 45 -9.45 4.20 -6.26
CA SER A 45 -9.54 5.67 -6.18
C SER A 45 -8.36 6.25 -5.39
N ARG A 46 -8.12 7.57 -5.50
CA ARG A 46 -7.12 8.25 -4.63
C ARG A 46 -7.40 8.01 -3.15
N PHE A 47 -8.67 8.02 -2.75
CA PHE A 47 -9.07 7.75 -1.37
C PHE A 47 -8.78 6.30 -0.97
N THR A 48 -9.08 5.33 -1.83
CA THR A 48 -8.79 3.91 -1.59
C THR A 48 -7.30 3.67 -1.42
N LEU A 49 -6.46 4.28 -2.28
CA LEU A 49 -5.01 4.25 -2.16
C LEU A 49 -4.55 4.87 -0.84
N ALA A 50 -5.00 6.08 -0.52
CA ALA A 50 -4.62 6.75 0.72
C ALA A 50 -4.99 5.92 1.96
N ASN A 51 -6.18 5.33 1.97
CA ASN A 51 -6.70 4.59 3.11
C ASN A 51 -6.00 3.25 3.33
N ARG A 52 -5.68 2.51 2.26
CA ARG A 52 -5.08 1.16 2.38
C ARG A 52 -3.58 1.16 2.66
N LEU A 53 -2.86 2.24 2.33
CA LEU A 53 -1.39 2.26 2.36
C LEU A 53 -0.78 2.67 3.71
N HIS A 54 -1.59 3.04 4.71
CA HIS A 54 -1.15 3.45 6.06
C HIS A 54 0.09 4.37 6.05
N THR A 55 0.16 5.32 5.12
CA THR A 55 1.29 6.26 4.98
C THR A 55 0.79 7.68 4.69
N ASN A 56 1.69 8.66 4.73
CA ASN A 56 1.34 10.07 4.52
C ASN A 56 0.73 10.29 3.12
N TYR A 57 -0.45 10.90 3.06
CA TYR A 57 -1.17 11.22 1.82
C TYR A 57 -0.28 11.94 0.79
N ILE A 58 0.49 12.94 1.22
CA ILE A 58 1.38 13.72 0.33
C ILE A 58 2.42 12.80 -0.31
N GLN A 59 2.96 11.85 0.44
CA GLN A 59 3.93 10.88 -0.06
C GLN A 59 3.28 9.97 -1.11
N ILE A 60 2.09 9.44 -0.83
CA ILE A 60 1.35 8.58 -1.77
C ILE A 60 1.07 9.33 -3.07
N GLN A 61 0.62 10.59 -3.00
CA GLN A 61 0.36 11.38 -4.20
C GLN A 61 1.62 11.57 -5.04
N ARG A 62 2.77 11.90 -4.41
CA ARG A 62 4.05 12.04 -5.14
C ARG A 62 4.46 10.76 -5.86
N TYR A 63 4.31 9.60 -5.21
CA TYR A 63 4.60 8.32 -5.85
C TYR A 63 3.59 8.00 -6.94
N LEU A 64 2.30 8.25 -6.72
CA LEU A 64 1.24 8.02 -7.68
C LEU A 64 1.46 8.83 -8.97
N ASP A 65 1.74 10.13 -8.84
CA ASP A 65 2.05 11.01 -9.98
C ASP A 65 3.28 10.51 -10.75
N TYR A 66 4.31 10.07 -10.03
CA TYR A 66 5.50 9.49 -10.64
C TYR A 66 5.18 8.19 -11.39
N LEU A 67 4.39 7.29 -10.81
CA LEU A 67 4.02 6.01 -11.41
C LEU A 67 3.12 6.16 -12.64
N ILE A 68 2.26 7.18 -12.66
CA ILE A 68 1.48 7.56 -13.85
C ILE A 68 2.42 8.06 -14.95
N LYS A 69 3.32 9.00 -14.62
CA LYS A 69 4.30 9.55 -15.57
C LYS A 69 5.17 8.45 -16.18
N MET A 70 5.56 7.47 -15.37
CA MET A 70 6.41 6.34 -15.78
C MET A 70 5.64 5.17 -16.40
N ARG A 71 4.31 5.30 -16.57
CA ARG A 71 3.40 4.30 -17.18
C ARG A 71 3.31 2.98 -16.41
N PHE A 72 3.53 2.99 -15.10
CA PHE A 72 3.23 1.85 -14.22
C PHE A 72 1.76 1.82 -13.79
N ILE A 73 1.08 2.98 -13.86
CA ILE A 73 -0.35 3.13 -13.58
C ILE A 73 -1.02 3.81 -14.77
N ASP A 74 -2.14 3.22 -15.19
CA ASP A 74 -3.09 3.79 -16.12
C ASP A 74 -4.21 4.52 -15.35
N VAL A 75 -4.70 5.62 -15.92
CA VAL A 75 -5.79 6.42 -15.35
C VAL A 75 -7.03 6.18 -16.20
N GLU A 76 -8.01 5.49 -15.61
CA GLU A 76 -9.31 5.23 -16.23
C GLU A 76 -10.33 6.23 -15.68
N SER A 77 -11.04 6.94 -16.56
CA SER A 77 -12.11 7.88 -16.18
C SER A 77 -13.38 7.58 -16.96
N ASN A 78 -14.48 7.42 -16.25
CA ASN A 78 -15.82 7.25 -16.85
C ASN A 78 -16.70 8.50 -16.67
N GLY A 79 -16.08 9.67 -16.45
CA GLY A 79 -16.78 10.95 -16.23
C GLY A 79 -17.36 11.13 -14.82
N LYS A 80 -17.59 10.04 -14.06
CA LYS A 80 -18.07 10.10 -12.66
C LYS A 80 -16.98 9.77 -11.65
N ARG A 81 -16.03 8.92 -12.02
CA ARG A 81 -14.96 8.45 -11.13
C ARG A 81 -13.66 8.30 -11.90
N ILE A 82 -12.57 8.61 -11.21
CA ILE A 82 -11.20 8.36 -11.67
C ILE A 82 -10.69 7.15 -10.90
N LEU A 83 -10.25 6.14 -11.65
CA LEU A 83 -9.61 4.93 -11.13
C LEU A 83 -8.17 4.87 -11.63
N TYR A 84 -7.28 4.51 -10.71
CA TYR A 84 -5.87 4.25 -10.97
C TYR A 84 -5.71 2.75 -11.04
N LYS A 85 -5.25 2.26 -12.19
CA LYS A 85 -5.13 0.83 -12.45
C LYS A 85 -3.69 0.48 -12.79
N THR A 86 -3.19 -0.60 -12.21
CA THR A 86 -1.84 -1.09 -12.51
C THR A 86 -1.76 -1.51 -13.97
N SER A 87 -0.80 -0.93 -14.70
CA SER A 87 -0.56 -1.24 -16.11
C SER A 87 0.14 -2.59 -16.27
N LYS A 88 0.30 -3.08 -17.51
CA LYS A 88 1.11 -4.28 -17.80
C LYS A 88 2.54 -4.15 -17.27
N LYS A 89 3.15 -2.97 -17.43
CA LYS A 89 4.48 -2.65 -16.89
C LYS A 89 4.51 -2.66 -15.36
N GLY A 90 3.43 -2.18 -14.74
CA GLY A 90 3.18 -2.31 -13.31
C GLY A 90 3.18 -3.76 -12.81
N VAL A 91 2.47 -4.63 -13.52
CA VAL A 91 2.39 -6.07 -13.20
C VAL A 91 3.75 -6.74 -13.35
N GLU A 92 4.52 -6.42 -14.39
CA GLU A 92 5.87 -6.95 -14.60
C GLU A 92 6.80 -6.57 -13.45
N PHE A 93 6.76 -5.30 -13.02
CA PHE A 93 7.52 -4.85 -11.84
C PHE A 93 7.15 -5.65 -10.59
N LEU A 94 5.87 -5.89 -10.33
CA LEU A 94 5.44 -6.67 -9.17
C LEU A 94 6.00 -8.10 -9.19
N SER A 95 6.05 -8.72 -10.37
CA SER A 95 6.65 -10.05 -10.54
C SER A 95 8.14 -10.05 -10.20
N LEU A 96 8.90 -9.08 -10.73
CA LEU A 96 10.33 -8.92 -10.46
C LEU A 96 10.58 -8.61 -8.98
N TYR A 97 9.82 -7.67 -8.41
CA TYR A 97 9.92 -7.31 -6.99
C TYR A 97 9.69 -8.52 -6.08
N ARG A 98 8.64 -9.31 -6.32
CA ARG A 98 8.37 -10.53 -5.55
C ARG A 98 9.49 -11.56 -5.70
N THR A 99 10.08 -11.66 -6.89
CA THR A 99 11.23 -12.55 -7.13
C THR A 99 12.45 -12.10 -6.32
N LEU A 100 12.75 -10.80 -6.33
CA LEU A 100 13.84 -10.22 -5.53
C LEU A 100 13.64 -10.44 -4.03
N VAL A 101 12.43 -10.20 -3.51
CA VAL A 101 12.11 -10.42 -2.09
C VAL A 101 12.29 -11.89 -1.70
N LYS A 102 11.90 -12.83 -2.58
CA LYS A 102 12.11 -14.26 -2.36
C LYS A 102 13.60 -14.65 -2.36
N MET A 103 14.41 -14.01 -3.19
CA MET A 103 15.85 -14.26 -3.26
C MET A 103 16.61 -13.68 -2.07
N PHE A 104 16.14 -12.55 -1.52
CA PHE A 104 16.77 -11.86 -0.40
C PHE A 104 15.79 -11.53 0.73
N PRO A 105 15.30 -12.55 1.48
CA PRO A 105 14.32 -12.33 2.55
C PRO A 105 14.84 -11.42 3.67
N GLY A 106 16.15 -11.41 3.91
CA GLY A 106 16.80 -10.58 4.93
C GLY A 106 17.08 -9.14 4.50
N ALA A 107 17.01 -8.82 3.20
CA ALA A 107 17.17 -7.45 2.70
C ALA A 107 15.90 -6.61 2.88
N VAL A 108 14.77 -7.28 3.10
CA VAL A 108 13.46 -6.70 3.39
C VAL A 108 13.02 -7.32 4.71
N GLU A 109 13.48 -6.82 5.86
CA GLU A 109 13.20 -7.43 7.17
C GLU A 109 11.69 -7.70 7.39
N ALA A 110 11.27 -8.91 7.03
CA ALA A 110 10.04 -9.52 7.49
C ALA A 110 10.33 -10.07 8.87
N LYS A 111 10.00 -9.33 9.92
CA LYS A 111 9.88 -9.96 11.24
C LYS A 111 8.80 -11.03 11.11
N ALA A 112 9.18 -12.25 11.49
CA ALA A 112 8.41 -13.49 11.43
C ALA A 112 6.94 -13.32 11.88
N PRO A 113 6.02 -14.18 11.40
CA PRO A 113 4.64 -14.18 11.90
C PRO A 113 4.66 -14.32 13.42
N LEU A 114 3.95 -13.42 14.10
CA LEU A 114 3.76 -13.48 15.55
C LEU A 114 3.33 -14.90 15.93
N SER A 115 4.19 -15.62 16.65
CA SER A 115 3.79 -16.81 17.39
C SER A 115 2.64 -16.39 18.29
N ILE A 116 1.43 -16.86 17.98
CA ILE A 116 0.31 -16.78 18.92
C ILE A 116 0.71 -17.69 20.08
N VAL A 117 1.30 -17.08 21.12
CA VAL A 117 1.36 -17.71 22.44
C VAL A 117 -0.08 -17.72 22.93
N VAL A 118 -0.75 -18.86 22.73
CA VAL A 118 -1.96 -19.19 23.49
C VAL A 118 -1.49 -19.33 24.93
N LYS A 119 -1.77 -18.33 25.77
CA LYS A 119 -1.76 -18.55 27.21
C LYS A 119 -2.96 -19.44 27.53
N SER A 120 -2.68 -20.71 27.77
CA SER A 120 -3.51 -21.54 28.63
C SER A 120 -3.17 -21.21 30.09
N GLU A 121 -4.23 -21.15 30.90
CA GLU A 121 -4.29 -20.94 32.37
C GLU A 121 -4.50 -19.49 32.82
#